data_AF-A0A5S3W5N3-F1
#
_entry.id   AF-A0A5S3W5N3-F1
#
_cell.length_a   1.000
_cell.length_b   1.000
_cell.length_c   1.000
_cell.angle_alpha   90.00
_cell.angle_beta   90.00
_cell.angle_gamma   90.00
#
_symmetry.space_group_name_H-M   'P 1'
#
loop_
_entity.id
_entity.type
_entity.pdbx_description
1 polymer ?
#
loop_
_entity_poly.entity_id
_entity_poly.type
_entity_poly.pdbx_seq_one_letter_code
_entity_poly.pdbx_strand_id
1 'polypeptide(L)'
;MDRKKLDAWQKAPVKIVSEAIYHAAKQNEEDNLIAFLLLDVGAEMLFKTYLGLPKHITGSTTPEDERYNILRKGFHHVIEGVKNSRQGINVKELARVEFFHGLRNKLYHQGNGLTINRSHLDEYVLLVKSLFKQLLKVDIEEQLSTNSLTKDEVDQIAKLKEEFNSLLELSKTKNNTLKLLCSLIVEKIAPQLLLPSFVREFETLRDRAFSEEGFSINQGEITSYKTLPNDNNLRMDILGWFEELVLPIIKSSPYFDSLHKKVEVGNKLHIDSLSSHLGVKNVEVVRHEVPAILSIIFDDFFSLDKFYFNIAEIVVFKEIDFQWQLNFMCFTLKDFYPMQHNETELEYWVSTLDTCNSQNRKLDGFIKQGNYWLENSYRL
;
A
#
# COMPACT_ATOMS: atom_id res chain seq x y z
N MET A 1 -0.72 -7.05 -34.10
CA MET A 1 -0.49 -5.71 -34.66
C MET A 1 0.56 -5.03 -33.82
N ASP A 2 1.73 -4.72 -34.38
CA ASP A 2 2.82 -4.10 -33.65
C ASP A 2 2.41 -2.73 -33.11
N ARG A 3 2.77 -2.46 -31.85
CA ARG A 3 2.56 -1.18 -31.17
C ARG A 3 2.99 -0.04 -32.09
N LYS A 4 2.10 0.90 -32.44
CA LYS A 4 2.55 2.15 -33.04
C LYS A 4 3.36 2.88 -31.97
N LYS A 5 4.68 2.80 -32.07
CA LYS A 5 5.61 3.30 -31.07
C LYS A 5 5.38 4.80 -30.89
N LEU A 6 4.96 5.20 -29.70
CA LEU A 6 4.83 6.61 -29.33
C LEU A 6 6.19 7.29 -29.31
N ASP A 7 6.25 8.49 -29.88
CA ASP A 7 7.39 9.38 -29.73
C ASP A 7 7.56 9.80 -28.28
N ALA A 8 8.78 10.16 -27.88
CA ALA A 8 9.10 10.47 -26.48
C ALA A 8 8.18 11.55 -25.88
N TRP A 9 7.84 12.58 -26.65
CA TRP A 9 6.97 13.69 -26.23
C TRP A 9 5.49 13.32 -26.15
N GLN A 10 5.05 12.24 -26.80
CA GLN A 10 3.66 11.78 -26.74
C GLN A 10 3.36 10.97 -25.48
N LYS A 11 4.38 10.31 -24.89
CA LYS A 11 4.19 9.33 -23.80
C LYS A 11 3.48 9.91 -22.58
N ALA A 12 3.94 11.06 -22.07
CA ALA A 12 3.37 11.67 -20.87
C ALA A 12 1.90 12.11 -21.05
N PRO A 13 1.54 12.91 -22.07
CA PRO A 13 0.14 13.32 -22.26
C PRO A 13 -0.77 12.13 -22.57
N VAL A 14 -0.32 11.14 -23.36
CA VAL A 14 -1.09 9.91 -23.62
C VAL A 14 -1.34 9.14 -22.33
N LYS A 15 -0.32 8.97 -21.49
CA LYS A 15 -0.47 8.25 -20.22
C LYS A 15 -1.52 8.87 -19.30
N ILE A 16 -1.47 10.19 -19.11
CA ILE A 16 -2.43 10.90 -18.23
C ILE A 16 -3.86 10.71 -18.73
N VAL A 17 -4.09 10.85 -20.04
CA VAL A 17 -5.43 10.72 -20.61
C VAL A 17 -5.90 9.26 -20.63
N SER A 18 -5.01 8.30 -20.86
CA SER A 18 -5.35 6.88 -20.73
C SER A 18 -5.81 6.53 -19.31
N GLU A 19 -5.10 7.04 -18.30
CA GLU A 19 -5.48 6.87 -16.88
C GLU A 19 -6.84 7.50 -16.60
N ALA A 20 -7.07 8.72 -17.11
CA ALA A 20 -8.36 9.40 -16.97
C ALA A 20 -9.51 8.59 -17.57
N ILE A 21 -9.29 7.96 -18.73
CA ILE A 21 -10.29 7.11 -19.40
C ILE A 21 -10.52 5.81 -18.63
N TYR A 22 -9.46 5.23 -18.04
CA TYR A 22 -9.56 4.04 -17.18
C TYR A 22 -10.44 4.32 -15.95
N HIS A 23 -10.20 5.42 -15.24
CA HIS A 23 -11.08 5.85 -14.15
C HIS A 23 -12.51 6.12 -14.63
N ALA A 24 -12.68 6.79 -15.78
CA ALA A 24 -14.00 7.01 -16.36
C ALA A 24 -14.74 5.70 -16.68
N ALA A 25 -14.06 4.57 -16.89
CA ALA A 25 -14.73 3.29 -17.18
C ALA A 25 -15.38 2.65 -15.95
N LYS A 26 -14.98 3.01 -14.73
CA LYS A 26 -15.46 2.39 -13.47
C LYS A 26 -16.83 2.87 -13.00
N GLN A 27 -17.35 3.96 -13.58
CA GLN A 27 -18.73 4.44 -13.42
C GLN A 27 -19.19 4.75 -11.98
N ASN A 28 -18.28 4.97 -11.02
CA ASN A 28 -18.62 5.49 -9.69
C ASN A 28 -18.22 6.97 -9.55
N GLU A 29 -18.75 7.65 -8.53
CA GLU A 29 -18.61 9.10 -8.36
C GLU A 29 -17.16 9.54 -8.10
N GLU A 30 -16.41 8.78 -7.31
CA GLU A 30 -15.01 9.06 -6.97
C GLU A 30 -14.12 8.98 -8.21
N ASP A 31 -14.22 7.86 -8.95
CA ASP A 31 -13.48 7.66 -10.19
C ASP A 31 -13.91 8.66 -11.28
N ASN A 32 -15.19 9.08 -11.34
CA ASN A 32 -15.64 10.13 -12.26
C ASN A 32 -14.97 11.48 -11.95
N LEU A 33 -14.81 11.83 -10.67
CA LEU A 33 -14.09 13.03 -10.25
C LEU A 33 -12.61 12.96 -10.63
N ILE A 34 -11.94 11.85 -10.30
CA ILE A 34 -10.53 11.62 -10.64
C ILE A 34 -10.33 11.71 -12.16
N ALA A 35 -11.18 11.03 -12.93
CA ALA A 35 -11.15 11.08 -14.39
C ALA A 35 -11.28 12.50 -14.93
N PHE A 36 -12.23 13.28 -14.42
CA PHE A 36 -12.48 14.65 -14.87
C PHE A 36 -11.28 15.57 -14.61
N LEU A 37 -10.64 15.43 -13.43
CA LEU A 37 -9.44 16.19 -13.07
C LEU A 37 -8.24 15.81 -13.96
N LEU A 38 -8.03 14.51 -14.19
CA LEU A 38 -6.95 14.02 -15.05
C LEU A 38 -7.15 14.42 -16.52
N LEU A 39 -8.39 14.50 -17.02
CA LEU A 39 -8.68 14.99 -18.37
C LEU A 39 -8.29 16.46 -18.54
N ASP A 40 -8.54 17.32 -17.56
CA ASP A 40 -8.16 18.73 -17.61
C ASP A 40 -6.64 18.91 -17.62
N VAL A 41 -5.93 18.20 -16.74
CA VAL A 41 -4.46 18.15 -16.72
C VAL A 41 -3.91 17.59 -18.03
N GLY A 42 -4.52 16.52 -18.55
CA GLY A 42 -4.15 15.88 -19.80
C GLY A 42 -4.35 16.80 -21.00
N ALA A 43 -5.44 17.57 -21.05
CA ALA A 43 -5.70 18.56 -22.08
C ALA A 43 -4.68 19.71 -22.04
N GLU A 44 -4.39 20.26 -20.85
CA GLU A 44 -3.36 21.29 -20.72
C GLU A 44 -1.97 20.78 -21.16
N MET A 45 -1.62 19.56 -20.76
CA MET A 45 -0.36 18.94 -21.15
C MET A 45 -0.29 18.67 -22.65
N LEU A 46 -1.37 18.21 -23.28
CA LEU A 46 -1.48 18.06 -24.73
C LEU A 46 -1.15 19.38 -25.44
N PHE A 47 -1.75 20.49 -25.02
CA PHE A 47 -1.54 21.79 -25.64
C PHE A 47 -0.12 22.31 -25.44
N LYS A 48 0.42 22.18 -24.22
CA LYS A 48 1.80 22.56 -23.92
C LYS A 48 2.80 21.75 -24.74
N THR A 49 2.60 20.44 -24.84
CA THR A 49 3.42 19.57 -25.69
C THR A 49 3.35 20.02 -27.14
N TYR A 50 2.16 20.26 -27.70
CA TYR A 50 2.04 20.75 -29.07
C TYR A 50 2.78 22.08 -29.30
N LEU A 51 2.60 23.06 -28.43
CA LEU A 51 3.25 24.37 -28.56
C LEU A 51 4.77 24.31 -28.42
N GLY A 52 5.28 23.43 -27.57
CA GLY A 52 6.71 23.22 -27.32
C GLY A 52 7.44 22.41 -28.39
N LEU A 53 6.73 21.84 -29.37
CA LEU A 53 7.36 21.09 -30.45
C LEU A 53 7.86 22.01 -31.58
N PRO A 54 8.97 21.64 -32.26
CA PRO A 54 9.47 22.36 -33.42
C PRO A 54 8.45 22.52 -34.54
N LYS A 55 8.55 23.62 -35.31
CA LYS A 55 7.61 23.95 -36.39
C LYS A 55 7.48 22.86 -37.47
N HIS A 56 8.58 22.16 -37.78
CA HIS A 56 8.57 21.08 -38.78
C HIS A 56 7.78 19.84 -38.33
N ILE A 57 7.58 19.66 -37.02
CA ILE A 57 6.75 18.58 -36.45
C ILE A 57 5.28 19.03 -36.38
N THR A 58 5.04 20.27 -35.96
CA THR A 58 3.69 20.78 -35.64
C THR A 58 2.95 21.40 -36.83
N GLY A 59 3.68 21.83 -37.86
CA GLY A 59 3.17 22.67 -38.94
C GLY A 59 2.68 24.04 -38.44
N SER A 60 3.22 24.54 -37.33
CA SER A 60 2.72 25.76 -36.69
C SER A 60 2.94 27.02 -37.52
N THR A 61 1.95 27.92 -37.54
CA THR A 61 2.03 29.23 -38.21
C THR A 61 2.76 30.29 -37.39
N THR A 62 2.82 30.13 -36.07
CA THR A 62 3.38 31.10 -35.11
C THR A 62 4.89 30.89 -34.94
N PRO A 63 5.70 31.95 -34.70
CA PRO A 63 7.12 31.83 -34.36
C PRO A 63 7.38 30.99 -33.11
N GLU A 64 8.51 30.30 -33.07
CA GLU A 64 8.85 29.37 -31.99
C GLU A 64 9.07 30.07 -30.63
N ASP A 65 9.76 31.20 -30.61
CA ASP A 65 9.96 32.01 -29.39
C ASP A 65 8.65 32.47 -28.76
N GLU A 66 7.65 32.82 -29.59
CA GLU A 66 6.34 33.22 -29.13
C GLU A 66 5.59 32.06 -28.48
N ARG A 67 5.64 30.86 -29.08
CA ARG A 67 5.05 29.65 -28.48
C ARG A 67 5.71 29.29 -27.15
N TYR A 68 7.04 29.34 -27.06
CA TYR A 68 7.75 29.07 -25.80
C TYR A 68 7.40 30.08 -24.70
N ASN A 69 7.20 31.35 -25.05
CA ASN A 69 6.73 32.36 -24.10
C ASN A 69 5.31 32.07 -23.59
N ILE A 70 4.44 31.52 -24.44
CA ILE A 70 3.07 31.13 -24.05
C ILE A 70 3.06 29.93 -23.08
N LEU A 71 3.99 28.97 -23.21
CA LEU A 71 4.05 27.79 -22.33
C LEU A 71 4.18 28.13 -20.84
N ARG A 72 4.78 29.29 -20.53
CA ARG A 72 5.01 29.77 -19.16
C ARG A 72 3.80 30.50 -18.58
N LYS A 73 2.74 30.70 -19.36
CA LYS A 73 1.53 31.40 -18.95
C LYS A 73 0.44 30.41 -18.49
N GLY A 74 -0.65 30.95 -17.94
CA GLY A 74 -1.80 30.16 -17.49
C GLY A 74 -2.61 29.53 -18.64
N PHE A 75 -3.53 28.63 -18.28
CA PHE A 75 -4.31 27.80 -19.18
C PHE A 75 -4.93 28.54 -20.38
N HIS A 76 -5.62 29.65 -20.16
CA HIS A 76 -6.26 30.42 -21.24
C HIS A 76 -5.26 30.94 -22.28
N HIS A 77 -4.06 31.34 -21.86
CA HIS A 77 -3.01 31.75 -22.80
C HIS A 77 -2.50 30.57 -23.62
N VAL A 78 -2.42 29.38 -23.03
CA VAL A 78 -2.03 28.15 -23.73
C VAL A 78 -3.06 27.79 -24.80
N ILE A 79 -4.36 27.86 -24.48
CA ILE A 79 -5.46 27.62 -25.44
C ILE A 79 -5.38 28.61 -26.60
N GLU A 80 -5.28 29.91 -26.31
CA GLU A 80 -5.19 30.95 -27.33
C GLU A 80 -3.93 30.78 -28.17
N GLY A 81 -2.83 30.34 -27.56
CA GLY A 81 -1.59 29.99 -28.28
C GLY A 81 -1.81 28.87 -29.29
N VAL A 82 -2.50 27.78 -28.91
CA VAL A 82 -2.81 26.67 -29.83
C VAL A 82 -3.70 27.14 -30.96
N LYS A 83 -4.75 27.92 -30.65
CA LYS A 83 -5.69 28.49 -31.62
C LYS A 83 -4.97 29.32 -32.70
N ASN A 84 -4.00 30.14 -32.29
CA ASN A 84 -3.23 30.99 -33.21
C ASN A 84 -2.12 30.20 -33.95
N SER A 85 -1.62 29.12 -33.34
CA SER A 85 -0.53 28.31 -33.86
C SER A 85 -0.96 27.25 -34.87
N ARG A 86 -2.21 26.75 -34.80
CA ARG A 86 -2.69 25.62 -35.61
C ARG A 86 -3.79 26.04 -36.57
N GLN A 87 -3.50 26.02 -37.87
CA GLN A 87 -4.54 26.18 -38.89
C GLN A 87 -5.50 24.98 -38.93
N GLY A 88 -6.78 25.27 -39.07
CA GLY A 88 -7.84 24.27 -39.21
C GLY A 88 -8.23 23.56 -37.91
N ILE A 89 -7.75 24.00 -36.75
CA ILE A 89 -8.25 23.51 -35.46
C ILE A 89 -9.68 23.98 -35.23
N ASN A 90 -10.52 23.12 -34.68
CA ASN A 90 -11.91 23.46 -34.42
C ASN A 90 -12.02 24.41 -33.21
N VAL A 91 -12.32 25.68 -33.47
CA VAL A 91 -12.45 26.70 -32.41
C VAL A 91 -13.55 26.35 -31.40
N LYS A 92 -14.61 25.63 -31.82
CA LYS A 92 -15.66 25.17 -30.90
C LYS A 92 -15.15 24.12 -29.92
N GLU A 93 -14.23 23.25 -30.35
CA GLU A 93 -13.61 22.26 -29.47
C GLU A 93 -12.74 22.97 -28.41
N LEU A 94 -11.95 23.97 -28.81
CA LEU A 94 -11.16 24.75 -27.85
C LEU A 94 -12.04 25.49 -26.82
N ALA A 95 -13.14 26.10 -27.27
CA ALA A 95 -14.10 26.75 -26.37
C ALA A 95 -14.76 25.76 -25.39
N ARG A 96 -15.01 24.51 -25.82
CA ARG A 96 -15.52 23.45 -24.93
C ARG A 96 -14.49 23.05 -23.89
N VAL A 97 -13.20 23.01 -24.24
CA VAL A 97 -12.14 22.74 -23.26
C VAL A 97 -12.09 23.85 -22.20
N GLU A 98 -12.24 25.11 -22.59
CA GLU A 98 -12.33 26.22 -21.63
C GLU A 98 -13.57 26.11 -20.71
N PHE A 99 -14.71 25.65 -21.25
CA PHE A 99 -15.90 25.37 -20.46
C PHE A 99 -15.65 24.29 -19.40
N PHE A 100 -15.04 23.16 -19.78
CA PHE A 100 -14.73 22.08 -18.84
C PHE A 100 -13.66 22.48 -17.81
N HIS A 101 -12.67 23.27 -18.20
CA HIS A 101 -11.70 23.86 -17.28
C HIS A 101 -12.37 24.78 -16.24
N GLY A 102 -13.35 25.58 -16.67
CA GLY A 102 -14.17 26.40 -15.78
C GLY A 102 -14.99 25.56 -14.80
N LEU A 103 -15.54 24.42 -15.24
CA LEU A 103 -16.20 23.47 -14.35
C LEU A 103 -15.23 22.90 -13.32
N ARG A 104 -14.02 22.48 -13.74
CA ARG A 104 -12.97 22.03 -12.82
C ARG A 104 -12.67 23.10 -11.75
N ASN A 105 -12.51 24.36 -12.13
CA ASN A 105 -12.19 25.43 -11.18
C ASN A 105 -13.30 25.62 -10.14
N LYS A 106 -14.57 25.41 -10.51
CA LYS A 106 -15.68 25.42 -9.55
C LYS A 106 -15.61 24.25 -8.58
N LEU A 107 -15.20 23.05 -9.02
CA LEU A 107 -15.02 21.89 -8.15
C LEU A 107 -13.98 22.17 -7.04
N TYR A 108 -12.87 22.83 -7.38
CA TYR A 108 -11.81 23.16 -6.42
C TYR A 108 -12.20 24.25 -5.43
N HIS A 109 -13.02 25.23 -5.85
CA HIS A 109 -13.26 26.43 -5.07
C HIS A 109 -14.59 26.46 -4.32
N GLN A 110 -15.55 25.58 -4.64
CA GLN A 110 -16.89 25.64 -4.04
C GLN A 110 -17.14 24.67 -2.89
N GLY A 111 -16.20 23.78 -2.52
CA GLY A 111 -16.20 22.99 -1.27
C GLY A 111 -17.38 22.03 -1.03
N ASN A 112 -18.45 22.13 -1.82
CA ASN A 112 -19.61 21.27 -1.77
C ASN A 112 -19.41 20.18 -2.81
N GLY A 113 -19.48 18.92 -2.39
CA GLY A 113 -19.28 17.72 -3.22
C GLY A 113 -20.12 17.69 -4.50
N LEU A 114 -19.68 18.44 -5.51
CA LEU A 114 -20.25 18.50 -6.84
C LEU A 114 -19.88 17.20 -7.54
N THR A 115 -20.83 16.28 -7.60
CA THR A 115 -20.75 15.10 -8.45
C THR A 115 -20.58 15.55 -9.90
N ILE A 116 -19.61 14.96 -10.61
CA ILE A 116 -19.43 15.22 -12.04
C ILE A 116 -20.64 14.66 -12.79
N ASN A 117 -21.32 15.50 -13.58
CA ASN A 117 -22.33 14.99 -14.50
C ASN A 117 -21.66 14.07 -15.52
N ARG A 118 -22.10 12.80 -15.56
CA ARG A 118 -21.52 11.78 -16.41
C ARG A 118 -21.49 12.18 -17.89
N SER A 119 -22.53 12.85 -18.38
CA SER A 119 -22.58 13.29 -19.78
C SER A 119 -21.48 14.31 -20.11
N HIS A 120 -21.12 15.17 -19.15
CA HIS A 120 -20.01 16.12 -19.30
C HIS A 120 -18.66 15.40 -19.32
N LEU A 121 -18.49 14.37 -18.49
CA LEU A 121 -17.27 13.55 -18.49
C LEU A 121 -17.11 12.83 -19.84
N ASP A 122 -18.16 12.17 -20.33
CA ASP A 122 -18.12 11.44 -21.59
C ASP A 122 -17.87 12.39 -22.77
N GLU A 123 -18.48 13.58 -22.78
CA GLU A 123 -18.19 14.61 -23.78
C GLU A 123 -16.74 15.09 -23.71
N TYR A 124 -16.20 15.27 -22.50
CA TYR A 124 -14.82 15.72 -22.33
C TYR A 124 -13.81 14.67 -22.81
N VAL A 125 -14.06 13.38 -22.54
CA VAL A 125 -13.25 12.27 -23.07
C VAL A 125 -13.20 12.32 -24.60
N LEU A 126 -14.36 12.43 -25.26
CA LEU A 126 -14.44 12.49 -26.73
C LEU A 126 -13.69 13.71 -27.29
N LEU A 127 -13.85 14.86 -26.64
CA LEU A 127 -13.18 16.10 -27.00
C LEU A 127 -11.65 15.97 -26.92
N VAL A 128 -11.12 15.45 -25.81
CA VAL A 128 -9.67 15.27 -25.64
C VAL A 128 -9.13 14.26 -26.66
N LYS A 129 -9.81 13.12 -26.87
CA LYS A 129 -9.44 12.15 -27.92
C LYS A 129 -9.34 12.79 -29.31
N SER A 130 -10.31 13.63 -29.68
CA SER A 130 -10.30 14.38 -30.95
C SER A 130 -9.06 15.29 -31.06
N LEU A 131 -8.74 16.01 -29.99
CA LEU A 131 -7.61 16.93 -29.96
C LEU A 131 -6.25 16.21 -30.05
N PHE A 132 -6.10 15.02 -29.47
CA PHE A 132 -4.90 14.20 -29.64
C PHE A 132 -4.66 13.81 -31.10
N LYS A 133 -5.72 13.40 -31.82
CA LYS A 133 -5.63 13.07 -33.25
C LYS A 133 -5.24 14.30 -34.07
N GLN A 134 -5.78 15.48 -33.73
CA GLN A 134 -5.51 16.71 -34.46
C GLN A 134 -4.09 17.26 -34.23
N LEU A 135 -3.65 17.30 -32.97
CA LEU A 135 -2.43 18.00 -32.54
C LEU A 135 -1.18 17.12 -32.52
N LEU A 136 -1.29 15.88 -32.03
CA LEU A 136 -0.14 14.97 -31.88
C LEU A 136 -0.18 13.76 -32.82
N LYS A 137 -1.23 13.64 -33.65
CA LYS A 137 -1.43 12.50 -34.57
C LYS A 137 -1.48 11.14 -33.86
N VAL A 138 -1.96 11.15 -32.62
CA VAL A 138 -2.16 9.95 -31.80
C VAL A 138 -3.64 9.61 -31.76
N ASP A 139 -3.97 8.37 -32.11
CA ASP A 139 -5.30 7.82 -31.82
C ASP A 139 -5.27 7.15 -30.44
N ILE A 140 -5.89 7.81 -29.46
CA ILE A 140 -5.97 7.28 -28.09
C ILE A 140 -6.72 5.94 -28.07
N GLU A 141 -7.69 5.70 -28.97
CA GLU A 141 -8.39 4.42 -29.01
C GLU A 141 -7.51 3.29 -29.52
N GLU A 142 -6.58 3.56 -30.45
CA GLU A 142 -5.56 2.57 -30.82
C GLU A 142 -4.66 2.25 -29.62
N GLN A 143 -4.27 3.27 -28.85
CA GLN A 143 -3.43 3.07 -27.66
C GLN A 143 -4.16 2.31 -26.53
N LEU A 144 -5.47 2.51 -26.40
CA LEU A 144 -6.33 1.82 -25.43
C LEU A 144 -6.73 0.41 -25.91
N SER A 145 -6.94 0.20 -27.21
CA SER A 145 -7.24 -1.12 -27.77
C SER A 145 -6.01 -2.02 -27.84
N THR A 146 -4.79 -1.47 -27.87
CA THR A 146 -3.57 -2.23 -27.57
C THR A 146 -3.39 -2.58 -26.08
N ASN A 147 -4.27 -2.07 -25.19
CA ASN A 147 -4.41 -2.50 -23.80
C ASN A 147 -5.62 -3.43 -23.59
N SER A 148 -6.41 -3.76 -24.62
CA SER A 148 -7.43 -4.79 -24.48
C SER A 148 -6.73 -6.14 -24.47
N LEU A 149 -6.70 -6.77 -23.30
CA LEU A 149 -6.30 -8.17 -23.13
C LEU A 149 -6.92 -9.00 -24.25
N THR A 150 -6.10 -9.80 -24.93
CA THR A 150 -6.62 -10.81 -25.84
C THR A 150 -7.55 -11.76 -25.07
N LYS A 151 -8.49 -12.41 -25.76
CA LYS A 151 -9.36 -13.41 -25.10
C LYS A 151 -8.55 -14.46 -24.35
N ASP A 152 -7.42 -14.89 -24.93
CA ASP A 152 -6.52 -15.87 -24.32
C ASP A 152 -5.85 -15.31 -23.05
N GLU A 153 -5.44 -14.03 -23.03
CA GLU A 153 -4.90 -13.39 -21.84
C GLU A 153 -5.97 -13.17 -20.76
N VAL A 154 -7.20 -12.83 -21.13
CA VAL A 154 -8.32 -12.75 -20.19
C VAL A 154 -8.58 -14.11 -19.54
N ASP A 155 -8.66 -15.17 -20.35
CA ASP A 155 -8.88 -16.53 -19.88
C ASP A 155 -7.70 -17.01 -19.01
N GLN A 156 -6.46 -16.61 -19.34
CA GLN A 156 -5.28 -16.94 -18.54
C GLN A 156 -5.26 -16.19 -17.20
N ILE A 157 -5.56 -14.89 -17.19
CA ILE A 157 -5.67 -14.09 -15.97
C ILE A 157 -6.79 -14.63 -15.07
N ALA A 158 -7.92 -15.04 -15.64
CA ALA A 158 -9.01 -15.67 -14.88
C ALA A 158 -8.55 -16.95 -14.17
N LYS A 159 -7.81 -17.81 -14.87
CA LYS A 159 -7.21 -19.03 -14.26
C LYS A 159 -6.21 -18.70 -13.17
N LEU A 160 -5.33 -17.72 -13.38
CA LEU A 160 -4.35 -17.30 -12.37
C LEU A 160 -5.04 -16.75 -11.11
N LYS A 161 -6.10 -15.97 -11.26
CA LYS A 161 -6.91 -15.47 -10.14
C LYS A 161 -7.59 -16.60 -9.38
N GLU A 162 -8.13 -17.61 -10.07
CA GLU A 162 -8.73 -18.78 -9.44
C GLU A 162 -7.70 -19.60 -8.66
N GLU A 163 -6.53 -19.88 -9.26
CA GLU A 163 -5.43 -20.58 -8.60
C GLU A 163 -4.91 -19.81 -7.39
N PHE A 164 -4.73 -18.49 -7.53
CA PHE A 164 -4.34 -17.61 -6.45
C PHE A 164 -5.33 -17.67 -5.28
N ASN A 165 -6.64 -17.59 -5.54
CA ASN A 165 -7.66 -17.67 -4.49
C ASN A 165 -7.60 -19.02 -3.75
N SER A 166 -7.40 -20.12 -4.49
CA SER A 166 -7.21 -21.44 -3.89
C SER A 166 -5.98 -21.51 -2.98
N LEU A 167 -4.84 -20.98 -3.44
CA LEU A 167 -3.62 -20.90 -2.64
C LEU A 167 -3.78 -19.98 -1.43
N LEU A 168 -4.54 -18.90 -1.55
CA LEU A 168 -4.82 -18.00 -0.44
C LEU A 168 -5.64 -18.69 0.66
N GLU A 169 -6.66 -19.47 0.30
CA GLU A 169 -7.41 -20.27 1.27
C GLU A 169 -6.55 -21.36 1.91
N LEU A 170 -5.68 -22.00 1.13
CA LEU A 170 -4.68 -22.93 1.66
C LEU A 170 -3.72 -22.24 2.65
N SER A 171 -3.27 -21.03 2.32
CA SER A 171 -2.41 -20.19 3.16
C SER A 171 -3.08 -19.90 4.51
N LYS A 172 -4.34 -19.47 4.49
CA LYS A 172 -5.14 -19.24 5.72
C LYS A 172 -5.27 -20.51 6.56
N THR A 173 -5.53 -21.65 5.92
CA THR A 173 -5.61 -22.95 6.60
C THR A 173 -4.29 -23.30 7.28
N LYS A 174 -3.16 -23.16 6.58
CA LYS A 174 -1.83 -23.40 7.15
C LYS A 174 -1.52 -22.46 8.31
N ASN A 175 -1.88 -21.17 8.20
CA ASN A 175 -1.71 -20.22 9.30
C ASN A 175 -2.53 -20.62 10.54
N ASN A 176 -3.77 -21.08 10.37
CA ASN A 176 -4.58 -21.60 11.47
C ASN A 176 -3.96 -22.86 12.10
N THR A 177 -3.41 -23.76 11.28
CA THR A 177 -2.65 -24.92 11.78
C THR A 177 -1.43 -24.47 12.59
N LEU A 178 -0.68 -23.48 12.10
CA LEU A 178 0.48 -22.95 12.81
C LEU A 178 0.11 -22.30 14.15
N LYS A 179 -1.00 -21.55 14.20
CA LYS A 179 -1.55 -20.99 15.45
C LYS A 179 -1.84 -22.10 16.46
N LEU A 180 -2.55 -23.15 16.03
CA LEU A 180 -2.84 -24.30 16.90
C LEU A 180 -1.56 -24.96 17.39
N LEU A 181 -0.56 -25.15 16.52
CA LEU A 181 0.73 -25.72 16.89
C LEU A 181 1.45 -24.86 17.94
N CYS A 182 1.46 -23.53 17.78
CA CYS A 182 2.05 -22.62 18.75
C CYS A 182 1.34 -22.71 20.11
N SER A 183 0.02 -22.82 20.15
CA SER A 183 -0.71 -23.05 21.40
C SER A 183 -0.31 -24.37 22.07
N LEU A 184 -0.20 -25.47 21.30
CA LEU A 184 0.25 -26.76 21.82
C LEU A 184 1.69 -26.72 22.34
N ILE A 185 2.57 -25.95 21.68
CA ILE A 185 3.94 -25.71 22.16
C ILE A 185 3.92 -24.98 23.50
N VAL A 186 3.10 -23.93 23.63
CA VAL A 186 2.95 -23.19 24.90
C VAL A 186 2.39 -24.10 26.01
N GLU A 187 1.41 -24.95 25.70
CA GLU A 187 0.89 -25.97 26.64
C GLU A 187 2.00 -26.87 27.18
N LYS A 188 2.97 -27.26 26.34
CA LYS A 188 4.11 -28.08 26.75
C LYS A 188 5.11 -27.31 27.60
N ILE A 189 5.34 -26.03 27.30
CA ILE A 189 6.35 -25.21 27.99
C ILE A 189 5.91 -24.89 29.41
N ALA A 190 4.67 -24.43 29.58
CA ALA A 190 4.09 -24.08 30.88
C ALA A 190 2.55 -24.05 30.80
N PRO A 191 1.85 -25.13 31.17
CA PRO A 191 0.39 -25.19 31.13
C PRO A 191 -0.31 -24.06 31.91
N GLN A 192 0.35 -23.51 32.93
CA GLN A 192 -0.19 -22.43 33.75
C GLN A 192 -0.36 -21.12 32.98
N LEU A 193 0.36 -20.92 31.85
CA LEU A 193 0.21 -19.75 30.98
C LEU A 193 -1.14 -19.72 30.26
N LEU A 194 -1.85 -20.85 30.14
CA LEU A 194 -3.14 -20.93 29.45
C LEU A 194 -4.32 -20.94 30.43
N LEU A 195 -4.06 -20.85 31.73
CA LEU A 195 -5.12 -20.75 32.73
C LEU A 195 -5.91 -19.45 32.54
N PRO A 196 -7.26 -19.47 32.65
CA PRO A 196 -8.06 -18.27 32.51
C PRO A 196 -7.65 -17.12 33.44
N SER A 197 -7.07 -17.44 34.61
CA SER A 197 -6.53 -16.45 35.53
C SER A 197 -5.31 -15.71 34.97
N PHE A 198 -4.37 -16.42 34.32
CA PHE A 198 -3.22 -15.80 33.68
C PHE A 198 -3.66 -14.94 32.49
N VAL A 199 -4.53 -15.49 31.63
CA VAL A 199 -5.06 -14.78 30.45
C VAL A 199 -5.69 -13.45 30.86
N ARG A 200 -6.58 -13.48 31.87
CA ARG A 200 -7.25 -12.28 32.38
C ARG A 200 -6.27 -11.27 32.96
N GLU A 201 -5.28 -11.73 33.73
CA GLU A 201 -4.29 -10.84 34.33
C GLU A 201 -3.39 -10.20 33.28
N PHE A 202 -2.92 -11.00 32.31
CA PHE A 202 -2.13 -10.52 31.18
C PHE A 202 -2.88 -9.44 30.39
N GLU A 203 -4.15 -9.68 30.05
CA GLU A 203 -4.98 -8.71 29.34
C GLU A 203 -5.22 -7.44 30.17
N THR A 204 -5.39 -7.57 31.49
CA THR A 204 -5.52 -6.44 32.40
C THR A 204 -4.24 -5.60 32.44
N LEU A 205 -3.07 -6.23 32.56
CA LEU A 205 -1.78 -5.55 32.51
C LEU A 205 -1.52 -4.90 31.16
N ARG A 206 -1.89 -5.57 30.05
CA ARG A 206 -1.81 -5.02 28.70
C ARG A 206 -2.66 -3.76 28.58
N ASP A 207 -3.93 -3.83 28.98
CA ASP A 207 -4.85 -2.69 28.87
C ASP A 207 -4.42 -1.54 29.77
N ARG A 208 -3.84 -1.84 30.95
CA ARG A 208 -3.20 -0.86 31.83
C ARG A 208 -1.93 -0.24 31.23
N ALA A 209 -1.12 -1.03 30.53
CA ALA A 209 0.08 -0.54 29.86
C ALA A 209 -0.25 0.44 28.72
N PHE A 210 -1.46 0.31 28.14
CA PHE A 210 -1.97 1.14 27.06
C PHE A 210 -2.99 2.22 27.53
N SER A 211 -2.61 3.24 28.32
CA SER A 211 -3.20 4.63 28.42
C SER A 211 -2.74 5.38 29.70
N GLU A 212 -2.59 6.73 29.75
CA GLU A 212 -3.64 7.79 29.76
C GLU A 212 -3.33 9.16 29.07
N GLU A 213 -2.17 9.43 28.45
CA GLU A 213 -1.87 10.79 27.90
C GLU A 213 -1.66 10.82 26.37
N GLY A 214 -2.74 10.99 25.61
CA GLY A 214 -2.64 11.36 24.19
C GLY A 214 -3.83 10.93 23.34
N PHE A 215 -4.85 11.78 23.23
CA PHE A 215 -5.83 11.70 22.14
C PHE A 215 -5.74 12.94 21.26
N SER A 216 -5.99 12.77 19.96
CA SER A 216 -6.27 13.86 19.03
C SER A 216 -7.72 13.76 18.57
N ILE A 217 -8.44 14.89 18.58
CA ILE A 217 -9.82 15.01 18.12
C ILE A 217 -9.81 15.54 16.69
N ASN A 218 -10.53 14.88 15.78
CA ASN A 218 -10.83 15.43 14.47
C ASN A 218 -12.33 15.26 14.19
N GLN A 219 -13.01 16.36 13.83
CA GLN A 219 -14.47 16.39 13.54
C GLN A 219 -15.40 15.82 14.63
N GLY A 220 -14.96 15.75 15.89
CA GLY A 220 -15.79 15.28 17.02
C GLY A 220 -15.68 13.80 17.34
N GLU A 221 -14.83 13.02 16.65
CA GLU A 221 -14.52 11.63 16.98
C GLU A 221 -13.13 11.46 17.59
N ILE A 222 -13.01 10.57 18.58
CA ILE A 222 -11.76 10.15 19.22
C ILE A 222 -11.10 9.07 18.37
N THR A 223 -9.89 9.30 17.86
CA THR A 223 -9.13 8.35 17.03
C THR A 223 -7.94 7.69 17.77
N SER A 224 -7.95 7.61 19.11
CA SER A 224 -6.74 7.28 19.90
C SER A 224 -6.08 5.95 19.53
N TYR A 225 -4.75 5.90 19.49
CA TYR A 225 -3.99 4.65 19.40
C TYR A 225 -3.48 4.24 20.78
N LYS A 226 -4.02 3.13 21.29
CA LYS A 226 -3.52 2.37 22.45
C LYS A 226 -2.06 1.97 22.19
N THR A 227 -1.11 2.80 22.59
CA THR A 227 0.34 2.63 22.36
C THR A 227 1.07 2.71 23.69
N LEU A 228 2.28 2.17 23.76
CA LEU A 228 3.08 2.19 24.98
C LEU A 228 3.63 3.59 25.27
N PRO A 229 3.77 3.99 26.54
CA PRO A 229 4.35 5.28 26.91
C PRO A 229 5.74 5.47 26.31
N ASN A 230 6.09 6.67 25.86
CA ASN A 230 7.42 6.94 25.28
C ASN A 230 8.54 7.04 26.31
N ASP A 231 8.18 7.16 27.59
CA ASP A 231 9.12 7.24 28.69
C ASP A 231 9.76 5.88 28.97
N ASN A 232 11.09 5.82 28.93
CA ASN A 232 11.85 4.59 29.14
C ASN A 232 11.67 4.01 30.55
N ASN A 233 11.58 4.85 31.59
CA ASN A 233 11.38 4.37 32.96
C ASN A 233 9.99 3.74 33.09
N LEU A 234 8.95 4.38 32.54
CA LEU A 234 7.60 3.81 32.51
C LEU A 234 7.55 2.49 31.73
N ARG A 235 8.26 2.38 30.60
CA ARG A 235 8.38 1.10 29.85
C ARG A 235 9.06 0.01 30.67
N MET A 236 10.09 0.35 31.44
CA MET A 236 10.76 -0.59 32.34
C MET A 236 9.87 -0.98 33.53
N ASP A 237 9.06 -0.06 34.04
CA ASP A 237 8.06 -0.38 35.07
C ASP A 237 6.99 -1.34 34.53
N ILE A 238 6.48 -1.09 33.32
CA ILE A 238 5.55 -1.99 32.61
C ILE A 238 6.17 -3.38 32.43
N LEU A 239 7.43 -3.44 31.98
CA LEU A 239 8.16 -4.71 31.86
C LEU A 239 8.19 -5.47 33.19
N GLY A 240 8.42 -4.76 34.30
CA GLY A 240 8.41 -5.35 35.64
C GLY A 240 7.08 -6.01 35.99
N TRP A 241 5.94 -5.41 35.63
CA TRP A 241 4.61 -6.01 35.89
C TRP A 241 4.46 -7.38 35.21
N PHE A 242 4.89 -7.48 33.96
CA PHE A 242 4.82 -8.74 33.23
C PHE A 242 5.88 -9.74 33.69
N GLU A 243 7.06 -9.28 34.11
CA GLU A 243 8.09 -10.15 34.68
C GLU A 243 7.59 -10.81 35.99
N GLU A 244 6.95 -10.06 36.87
CA GLU A 244 6.34 -10.58 38.10
C GLU A 244 5.26 -11.64 37.80
N LEU A 245 4.47 -11.44 36.75
CA LEU A 245 3.43 -12.38 36.34
C LEU A 245 4.01 -13.68 35.74
N VAL A 246 5.03 -13.57 34.88
CA VAL A 246 5.51 -14.67 34.05
C VAL A 246 6.61 -15.49 34.74
N LEU A 247 7.52 -14.85 35.47
CA LEU A 247 8.72 -15.48 35.99
C LEU A 247 8.45 -16.71 36.89
N PRO A 248 7.49 -16.68 37.84
CA PRO A 248 7.21 -17.83 38.70
C PRO A 248 6.73 -19.05 37.91
N ILE A 249 6.06 -18.83 36.78
CA ILE A 249 5.46 -19.88 35.95
C ILE A 249 6.52 -20.58 35.11
N ILE A 250 7.42 -19.80 34.49
CA ILE A 250 8.42 -20.36 33.57
C ILE A 250 9.66 -20.90 34.27
N LYS A 251 9.90 -20.53 35.54
CA LYS A 251 11.10 -20.94 36.30
C LYS A 251 11.23 -22.46 36.47
N SER A 252 10.12 -23.18 36.50
CA SER A 252 10.12 -24.65 36.56
C SER A 252 10.23 -25.32 35.19
N SER A 253 10.24 -24.55 34.10
CA SER A 253 10.31 -25.07 32.74
C SER A 253 11.75 -25.47 32.38
N PRO A 254 11.98 -26.60 31.68
CA PRO A 254 13.30 -26.96 31.16
C PRO A 254 13.84 -25.93 30.13
N TYR A 255 12.97 -25.06 29.60
CA TYR A 255 13.33 -24.03 28.64
C TYR A 255 13.64 -22.67 29.29
N PHE A 256 13.71 -22.60 30.62
CA PHE A 256 13.93 -21.36 31.37
C PHE A 256 15.12 -20.55 30.84
N ASP A 257 16.27 -21.18 30.61
CA ASP A 257 17.48 -20.48 30.15
C ASP A 257 17.29 -19.81 28.78
N SER A 258 16.53 -20.43 27.88
CA SER A 258 16.25 -19.84 26.56
C SER A 258 15.27 -18.67 26.66
N LEU A 259 14.22 -18.81 27.49
CA LEU A 259 13.19 -17.80 27.69
C LEU A 259 13.69 -16.59 28.49
N HIS A 260 14.59 -16.82 29.46
CA HIS A 260 15.14 -15.81 30.35
C HIS A 260 16.47 -15.22 29.83
N LYS A 261 17.01 -15.73 28.72
CA LYS A 261 18.21 -15.17 28.10
C LYS A 261 18.01 -13.68 27.86
N LYS A 262 18.96 -12.85 28.31
CA LYS A 262 18.93 -11.42 28.07
C LYS A 262 19.18 -11.14 26.59
N VAL A 263 18.31 -10.31 26.01
CA VAL A 263 18.41 -9.80 24.63
C VAL A 263 18.31 -8.29 24.67
N GLU A 264 19.02 -7.63 23.75
CA GLU A 264 18.90 -6.19 23.58
C GLU A 264 17.62 -5.88 22.78
N VAL A 265 16.70 -5.13 23.41
CA VAL A 265 15.59 -4.49 22.72
C VAL A 265 15.82 -2.99 22.70
N GLY A 266 15.53 -2.34 21.58
CA GLY A 266 15.68 -0.90 21.44
C GLY A 266 14.44 -0.31 20.78
N ASN A 267 14.13 0.94 21.09
CA ASN A 267 12.97 1.65 20.54
C ASN A 267 13.20 2.07 19.07
N LYS A 268 13.38 1.08 18.19
CA LYS A 268 13.57 1.30 16.75
C LYS A 268 12.28 1.77 16.07
N LEU A 269 11.11 1.43 16.64
CA LEU A 269 9.80 1.83 16.13
C LEU A 269 9.50 3.34 16.29
N HIS A 270 9.98 3.99 17.36
CA HIS A 270 9.87 5.46 17.46
C HIS A 270 10.75 6.18 16.44
N ILE A 271 11.92 5.65 16.15
CA ILE A 271 12.92 6.31 15.31
C ILE A 271 12.54 6.20 13.84
N ASP A 272 12.08 5.03 13.37
CA ASP A 272 11.72 4.84 11.97
C ASP A 272 10.36 5.48 11.61
N SER A 273 9.41 5.56 12.55
CA SER A 273 8.10 6.21 12.31
C SER A 273 8.17 7.75 12.32
N LEU A 274 9.02 8.36 13.16
CA LEU A 274 9.22 9.82 13.21
C LEU A 274 10.28 10.33 12.25
N SER A 275 11.39 9.60 12.01
CA SER A 275 12.46 10.06 11.11
C SER A 275 12.00 10.18 9.65
N SER A 276 11.13 9.26 9.21
CA SER A 276 10.54 9.27 7.87
C SER A 276 9.58 10.45 7.66
N HIS A 277 8.91 10.91 8.71
CA HIS A 277 7.96 12.04 8.64
C HIS A 277 8.59 13.42 8.91
N LEU A 278 9.73 13.49 9.61
CA LEU A 278 10.30 14.76 10.10
C LEU A 278 11.75 15.05 9.67
N GLY A 279 12.40 14.16 8.92
CA GLY A 279 13.74 14.41 8.36
C GLY A 279 14.88 14.49 9.39
N VAL A 280 14.68 13.95 10.59
CA VAL A 280 15.68 13.93 11.66
C VAL A 280 16.70 12.82 11.40
N LYS A 281 17.96 13.20 11.19
CA LYS A 281 19.02 12.29 10.68
C LYS A 281 19.78 11.48 11.71
N ASN A 282 19.56 11.66 13.00
CA ASN A 282 20.21 10.86 14.03
C ASN A 282 19.34 10.84 15.28
N VAL A 283 18.87 9.66 15.67
CA VAL A 283 18.28 9.44 16.99
C VAL A 283 19.15 8.41 17.70
N GLU A 284 19.66 8.78 18.88
CA GLU A 284 20.38 7.85 19.74
C GLU A 284 19.42 6.74 20.19
N VAL A 285 19.76 5.51 19.84
CA VAL A 285 18.96 4.33 20.17
C VAL A 285 19.34 3.87 21.58
N VAL A 286 18.48 4.11 22.56
CA VAL A 286 18.60 3.47 23.87
C VAL A 286 18.24 1.98 23.70
N ARG A 287 19.16 1.10 24.08
CA ARG A 287 18.95 -0.35 24.12
C ARG A 287 18.83 -0.80 25.57
N HIS A 288 17.87 -1.66 25.83
CA HIS A 288 17.60 -2.26 27.13
C HIS A 288 17.83 -3.77 27.05
N GLU A 289 18.50 -4.33 28.05
CA GLU A 289 18.64 -5.78 28.19
C GLU A 289 17.45 -6.36 28.94
N VAL A 290 16.62 -7.12 28.24
CA VAL A 290 15.39 -7.70 28.79
C VAL A 290 15.36 -9.22 28.58
N PRO A 291 14.61 -9.99 29.40
CA PRO A 291 14.39 -11.41 29.12
C PRO A 291 13.76 -11.59 27.73
N ALA A 292 14.26 -12.55 26.93
CA ALA A 292 13.79 -12.79 25.57
C ALA A 292 12.27 -12.97 25.46
N ILE A 293 11.66 -13.68 26.43
CA ILE A 293 10.21 -13.89 26.47
C ILE A 293 9.40 -12.58 26.56
N LEU A 294 9.98 -11.53 27.15
CA LEU A 294 9.35 -10.23 27.36
C LEU A 294 9.73 -9.19 26.30
N SER A 295 10.57 -9.54 25.32
CA SER A 295 11.00 -8.61 24.27
C SER A 295 9.82 -7.98 23.51
N ILE A 296 8.75 -8.75 23.30
CA ILE A 296 7.55 -8.34 22.58
C ILE A 296 6.78 -7.21 23.27
N ILE A 297 6.98 -6.99 24.57
CA ILE A 297 6.32 -5.90 25.31
C ILE A 297 6.77 -4.53 24.79
N PHE A 298 7.86 -4.43 24.04
CA PHE A 298 8.27 -3.17 23.41
C PHE A 298 7.59 -2.90 22.06
N ASP A 299 6.71 -3.79 21.58
CA ASP A 299 5.82 -3.56 20.42
C ASP A 299 4.61 -2.72 20.85
N ASP A 300 4.37 -1.58 20.18
CA ASP A 300 3.27 -0.65 20.46
C ASP A 300 1.88 -1.31 20.36
N PHE A 301 1.77 -2.51 19.78
CA PHE A 301 0.53 -3.26 19.62
C PHE A 301 0.66 -4.73 20.07
N PHE A 302 1.40 -5.02 21.15
CA PHE A 302 1.54 -6.38 21.65
C PHE A 302 0.20 -6.98 22.13
N SER A 303 0.05 -8.29 21.95
CA SER A 303 -1.15 -9.05 22.32
C SER A 303 -0.78 -10.41 22.91
N LEU A 304 -1.75 -11.10 23.50
CA LEU A 304 -1.55 -12.44 24.05
C LEU A 304 -1.13 -13.44 22.97
N ASP A 305 -1.75 -13.37 21.78
CA ASP A 305 -1.36 -14.19 20.63
C ASP A 305 0.12 -13.96 20.27
N LYS A 306 0.53 -12.69 20.11
CA LYS A 306 1.94 -12.34 19.82
C LYS A 306 2.89 -12.83 20.90
N PHE A 307 2.48 -12.76 22.17
CA PHE A 307 3.26 -13.27 23.29
C PHE A 307 3.46 -14.79 23.21
N TYR A 308 2.41 -15.56 22.90
CA TYR A 308 2.52 -17.00 22.69
C TYR A 308 3.37 -17.38 21.48
N PHE A 309 3.23 -16.63 20.38
CA PHE A 309 4.10 -16.80 19.21
C PHE A 309 5.57 -16.51 19.54
N ASN A 310 5.85 -15.50 20.36
CA ASN A 310 7.22 -15.17 20.80
C ASN A 310 7.85 -16.34 21.57
N ILE A 311 7.07 -17.00 22.43
CA ILE A 311 7.54 -18.18 23.17
C ILE A 311 7.91 -19.31 22.18
N ALA A 312 7.03 -19.61 21.21
CA ALA A 312 7.29 -20.63 20.21
C ALA A 312 8.51 -20.29 19.34
N GLU A 313 8.69 -19.03 18.98
CA GLU A 313 9.85 -18.52 18.23
C GLU A 313 11.17 -18.78 18.97
N ILE A 314 11.23 -18.40 20.24
CA ILE A 314 12.42 -18.54 21.09
C ILE A 314 12.81 -20.01 21.26
N VAL A 315 11.82 -20.88 21.50
CA VAL A 315 12.07 -22.29 21.87
C VAL A 315 12.22 -23.20 20.65
N VAL A 316 11.43 -22.97 19.59
CA VAL A 316 11.31 -23.89 18.46
C VAL A 316 12.01 -23.38 17.22
N PHE A 317 11.71 -22.15 16.79
CA PHE A 317 12.10 -21.69 15.47
C PHE A 317 13.53 -21.15 15.43
N LYS A 318 13.98 -20.43 16.48
CA LYS A 318 15.33 -19.82 16.55
C LYS A 318 15.72 -19.02 15.31
N GLU A 319 14.75 -18.57 14.53
CA GLU A 319 14.93 -17.69 13.38
C GLU A 319 14.71 -16.26 13.85
N ILE A 320 15.66 -15.37 13.54
CA ILE A 320 15.65 -13.97 13.99
C ILE A 320 14.43 -13.18 13.49
N ASP A 321 13.78 -13.66 12.43
CA ASP A 321 12.71 -12.95 11.73
C ASP A 321 11.40 -13.77 11.64
N PHE A 322 11.16 -14.80 12.46
CA PHE A 322 9.97 -15.65 12.30
C PHE A 322 8.67 -14.86 12.40
N GLN A 323 8.52 -14.04 13.45
CA GLN A 323 7.34 -13.16 13.58
C GLN A 323 7.25 -12.12 12.48
N TRP A 324 8.39 -11.53 12.10
CA TRP A 324 8.44 -10.55 11.01
C TRP A 324 7.95 -11.20 9.70
N GLN A 325 8.48 -12.37 9.35
CA GLN A 325 8.07 -13.11 8.17
C GLN A 325 6.57 -13.41 8.15
N LEU A 326 5.98 -13.82 9.28
CA LEU A 326 4.53 -14.07 9.36
C LEU A 326 3.69 -12.81 9.17
N ASN A 327 4.09 -11.69 9.76
CA ASN A 327 3.37 -10.42 9.65
C ASN A 327 3.34 -9.87 8.21
N PHE A 328 4.34 -10.18 7.39
CA PHE A 328 4.42 -9.76 5.98
C PHE A 328 3.94 -10.81 4.97
N MET A 329 3.39 -11.94 5.45
CA MET A 329 2.77 -12.94 4.57
C MET A 329 1.33 -12.57 4.19
N CYS A 330 0.90 -13.10 3.05
CA CYS A 330 -0.28 -12.64 2.31
C CYS A 330 -1.64 -13.05 2.90
N PHE A 331 -1.71 -13.45 4.17
CA PHE A 331 -2.95 -13.91 4.80
C PHE A 331 -3.98 -12.80 5.06
N THR A 332 -3.53 -11.55 5.06
CA THR A 332 -4.28 -10.39 5.62
C THR A 332 -4.58 -9.28 4.61
N LEU A 333 -3.93 -9.27 3.44
CA LEU A 333 -4.11 -8.21 2.45
C LEU A 333 -5.32 -8.51 1.57
N LYS A 334 -6.38 -7.70 1.72
CA LYS A 334 -7.52 -7.65 0.80
C LYS A 334 -7.11 -7.12 -0.59
N ASP A 335 -6.04 -6.34 -0.64
CA ASP A 335 -5.48 -5.73 -1.84
C ASP A 335 -3.96 -5.97 -1.85
N PHE A 336 -3.49 -6.80 -2.79
CA PHE A 336 -2.05 -7.07 -2.94
C PHE A 336 -1.30 -5.81 -3.43
N TYR A 337 0.03 -5.85 -3.32
CA TYR A 337 0.96 -4.80 -3.76
C TYR A 337 0.45 -4.05 -5.00
N PRO A 338 0.47 -2.70 -5.02
CA PRO A 338 0.03 -1.95 -6.18
C PRO A 338 0.87 -2.38 -7.40
N MET A 339 0.17 -2.80 -8.45
CA MET A 339 0.76 -3.13 -9.75
C MET A 339 1.75 -2.05 -10.17
N GLN A 340 2.98 -2.44 -10.54
CA GLN A 340 3.98 -1.44 -10.92
C GLN A 340 3.56 -0.76 -12.23
N HIS A 341 3.93 0.52 -12.38
CA HIS A 341 3.47 1.35 -13.51
C HIS A 341 3.91 0.85 -14.90
N ASN A 342 4.79 -0.15 -14.97
CA ASN A 342 5.35 -0.77 -16.17
C ASN A 342 5.04 -2.27 -16.30
N GLU A 343 4.35 -2.86 -15.34
CA GLU A 343 3.94 -4.26 -15.36
C GLU A 343 2.65 -4.41 -16.17
N THR A 344 2.43 -5.56 -16.81
CA THR A 344 1.12 -5.94 -17.39
C THR A 344 0.27 -6.66 -16.35
N GLU A 345 -1.06 -6.71 -16.52
CA GLU A 345 -1.93 -7.44 -15.57
C GLU A 345 -1.54 -8.94 -15.50
N LEU A 346 -1.11 -9.53 -16.62
CA LEU A 346 -0.65 -10.91 -16.65
C LEU A 346 0.64 -11.11 -15.84
N GLU A 347 1.65 -10.25 -16.04
CA GLU A 347 2.92 -10.30 -15.27
C GLU A 347 2.66 -10.12 -13.77
N TYR A 348 1.76 -9.19 -13.42
CA TYR A 348 1.34 -8.95 -12.04
C TYR A 348 0.75 -10.20 -11.39
N TRP A 349 -0.19 -10.89 -12.04
CA TRP A 349 -0.81 -12.09 -11.48
C TRP A 349 0.15 -13.27 -11.40
N VAL A 350 1.07 -13.41 -12.35
CA VAL A 350 2.13 -14.44 -12.28
C VAL A 350 3.05 -14.19 -11.08
N SER A 351 3.57 -12.96 -10.94
CA SER A 351 4.44 -12.55 -9.83
C SER A 351 3.75 -12.72 -8.46
N THR A 352 2.47 -12.35 -8.39
CA THR A 352 1.62 -12.51 -7.21
C THR A 352 1.45 -13.99 -6.82
N LEU A 353 1.19 -14.86 -7.80
CA LEU A 353 1.05 -16.29 -7.60
C LEU A 353 2.35 -16.94 -7.11
N ASP A 354 3.48 -16.58 -7.71
CA ASP A 354 4.81 -17.06 -7.31
C ASP A 354 5.15 -16.67 -5.87
N THR A 355 4.81 -15.43 -5.48
CA THR A 355 4.99 -14.95 -4.11
C THR A 355 4.14 -15.76 -3.13
N CYS A 356 2.86 -15.99 -3.43
CA CYS A 356 1.98 -16.79 -2.58
C CYS A 356 2.47 -18.24 -2.44
N ASN A 357 2.93 -18.85 -3.54
CA ASN A 357 3.54 -20.18 -3.54
C ASN A 357 4.78 -20.25 -2.65
N SER A 358 5.68 -19.27 -2.77
CA SER A 358 6.90 -19.18 -1.94
C SER A 358 6.56 -19.11 -0.46
N GLN A 359 5.59 -18.29 -0.08
CA GLN A 359 5.14 -18.16 1.31
C GLN A 359 4.49 -19.44 1.85
N ASN A 360 3.68 -20.13 1.03
CA ASN A 360 3.12 -21.44 1.42
C ASN A 360 4.20 -22.47 1.74
N ARG A 361 5.29 -22.51 0.96
CA ARG A 361 6.43 -23.40 1.24
C ARG A 361 7.11 -23.05 2.56
N LYS A 362 7.22 -21.76 2.90
CA LYS A 362 7.77 -21.34 4.20
C LYS A 362 6.89 -21.78 5.35
N LEU A 363 5.57 -21.62 5.24
CA LEU A 363 4.62 -22.13 6.24
C LEU A 363 4.76 -23.64 6.45
N ASP A 364 4.92 -24.41 5.37
CA ASP A 364 5.16 -25.84 5.47
C ASP A 364 6.44 -26.16 6.24
N GLY A 365 7.49 -25.35 6.06
CA GLY A 365 8.71 -25.41 6.85
C GLY A 365 8.43 -25.23 8.35
N PHE A 366 7.73 -24.15 8.73
CA PHE A 366 7.39 -23.88 10.13
C PHE A 366 6.49 -24.96 10.75
N ILE A 367 5.45 -25.39 10.03
CA ILE A 367 4.56 -26.46 10.48
C ILE A 367 5.34 -27.76 10.71
N LYS A 368 6.22 -28.12 9.76
CA LYS A 368 7.06 -29.31 9.88
C LYS A 368 8.00 -29.24 11.09
N GLN A 369 8.63 -28.09 11.31
CA GLN A 369 9.53 -27.88 12.45
C GLN A 369 8.77 -27.91 13.78
N GLY A 370 7.60 -27.28 13.87
CA GLY A 370 6.75 -27.32 15.05
C GLY A 370 6.29 -28.73 15.41
N ASN A 371 5.83 -29.51 14.42
CA ASN A 371 5.47 -30.91 14.61
C ASN A 371 6.65 -31.75 15.08
N TYR A 372 7.80 -31.61 14.41
CA TYR A 372 9.02 -32.32 14.81
C TYR A 372 9.43 -32.01 16.25
N TRP A 373 9.34 -30.74 16.66
CA TRP A 373 9.61 -30.34 18.03
C TRP A 373 8.62 -30.98 19.02
N LEU A 374 7.31 -30.95 18.72
CA LEU A 374 6.29 -31.55 19.59
C LEU A 374 6.51 -33.06 19.78
N GLU A 375 6.82 -33.79 18.71
CA GLU A 375 7.09 -35.23 18.73
C GLU A 375 8.33 -35.60 19.56
N ASN A 376 9.33 -34.72 19.60
CA ASN A 376 10.63 -34.97 20.23
C ASN A 376 10.84 -34.23 21.56
N SER A 377 9.87 -33.42 21.99
CA SER A 377 9.93 -32.59 23.21
C SER A 377 10.20 -33.38 24.50
N TYR A 378 9.94 -34.69 24.53
CA TYR A 378 10.24 -35.57 25.66
C TYR A 378 11.70 -36.10 25.69
N ARG A 379 12.47 -35.86 24.63
CA ARG A 379 13.86 -36.33 24.47
C ARG A 379 14.89 -35.19 24.52
N LEU A 380 14.43 -33.94 24.53
CA LEU A 380 15.20 -32.70 24.60
C LEU A 380 14.97 -32.06 25.97
#